data_AF-A0A0L8FHZ5-F1
#
_entry.id   AF-A0A0L8FHZ5-F1
#
_cell.length_a   1.000
_cell.length_b   1.000
_cell.length_c   1.000
_cell.angle_alpha   90.00
_cell.angle_beta   90.00
_cell.angle_gamma   90.00
#
_symmetry.space_group_name_H-M   'P 1'
#
loop_
_entity.id
_entity.type
_entity.pdbx_description
1 polymer ?
#
loop_
_entity_poly.entity_id
_entity_poly.type
_entity_poly.pdbx_seq_one_letter_code
_entity_poly.pdbx_strand_id
1 'polypeptide(L)'
;MKALLILLCVSLAEAKSYSNYHLLRVRPQTEAQLNTLKLLTTQENNLEIDFWIPPYYLNRTCEFLVPLETYIKIRPILAGVGLKVEILSHDIQKAIDAERTPAGNSTQYGYQLNPNTFMKYSEIVVLLKRYTAGHSHVSLVSYGTTYEQREIYAIKVC
;
A
#
# COMPACT_ATOMS: atom_id res chain seq x y z
N MET A 1 -8.43 30.30 -41.58
CA MET A 1 -9.15 29.80 -40.40
C MET A 1 -8.54 28.45 -40.03
N LYS A 2 -7.59 28.44 -39.10
CA LYS A 2 -6.91 27.24 -38.61
C LYS A 2 -6.87 27.30 -37.09
N ALA A 3 -6.93 26.12 -36.48
CA ALA A 3 -6.87 25.82 -35.05
C ALA A 3 -8.18 26.13 -34.30
N LEU A 4 -8.69 25.27 -33.43
CA LEU A 4 -7.97 24.33 -32.57
C LEU A 4 -8.96 23.23 -32.12
N LEU A 5 -8.74 21.99 -32.54
CA LEU A 5 -9.44 20.81 -32.01
C LEU A 5 -8.59 20.27 -30.86
N ILE A 6 -8.89 20.70 -29.63
CA ILE A 6 -8.25 20.17 -28.42
C ILE A 6 -8.85 18.79 -28.16
N LEU A 7 -8.11 17.74 -28.53
CA LEU A 7 -8.41 16.38 -28.14
C LEU A 7 -8.04 16.23 -26.65
N LEU A 8 -9.04 16.30 -25.77
CA LEU A 8 -8.89 16.05 -24.35
C LEU A 8 -8.65 14.54 -24.16
N CYS A 9 -7.39 14.10 -24.21
CA CYS A 9 -7.02 12.74 -23.81
C CYS A 9 -7.22 12.59 -22.30
N VAL A 10 -8.43 12.21 -21.89
CA VAL A 10 -8.66 11.73 -20.53
C VAL A 10 -8.01 10.35 -20.45
N SER A 11 -6.79 10.27 -19.91
CA SER A 11 -6.22 8.99 -19.55
C SER A 11 -7.03 8.43 -18.39
N LEU A 12 -7.88 7.43 -18.64
CA LEU A 12 -8.37 6.57 -17.57
C LEU A 12 -7.17 5.77 -17.06
N ALA A 13 -6.50 6.29 -16.03
CA ALA A 13 -5.55 5.52 -15.27
C ALA A 13 -6.34 4.42 -14.53
N GLU A 14 -6.30 3.21 -15.06
CA GLU A 14 -6.91 2.06 -14.41
C GLU A 14 -6.12 1.71 -13.13
N ALA A 15 -6.84 1.39 -12.06
CA ALA A 15 -6.19 0.98 -10.82
C ALA A 15 -5.38 -0.29 -11.07
N LYS A 16 -4.12 -0.32 -10.60
CA LYS A 16 -3.28 -1.52 -10.71
C LYS A 16 -3.99 -2.72 -10.07
N SER A 17 -4.09 -3.81 -10.83
CA SER A 17 -4.53 -5.10 -10.32
C SER A 17 -3.35 -5.87 -9.74
N TYR A 18 -3.57 -6.51 -8.60
CA TYR A 18 -2.65 -7.42 -7.94
C TYR A 18 -3.14 -8.88 -8.00
N SER A 19 -3.98 -9.20 -8.99
CA SER A 19 -4.46 -10.57 -9.18
C SER A 19 -3.29 -11.54 -9.35
N ASN A 20 -3.34 -12.66 -8.62
CA ASN A 20 -2.28 -13.68 -8.59
C ASN A 20 -0.94 -13.21 -8.03
N TYR A 21 -0.91 -12.07 -7.32
CA TYR A 21 0.27 -11.73 -6.53
C TYR A 21 0.29 -12.57 -5.26
N HIS A 22 1.44 -13.17 -5.01
CA HIS A 22 1.71 -13.94 -3.82
C HIS A 22 2.36 -13.06 -2.75
N LEU A 23 1.82 -13.09 -1.53
CA LEU A 23 2.51 -12.58 -0.36
C LEU A 23 3.29 -13.74 0.26
N LEU A 24 4.60 -13.59 0.34
CA LEU A 24 5.52 -14.63 0.81
C LEU A 24 6.13 -14.23 2.15
N ARG A 25 6.35 -15.21 3.00
CA ARG A 25 7.13 -15.08 4.24
C ARG A 25 8.27 -16.09 4.23
N VAL A 26 9.45 -15.61 4.61
CA VAL A 26 10.66 -16.42 4.77
C VAL A 26 11.38 -16.02 6.05
N ARG A 27 12.27 -16.89 6.53
CA ARG A 27 13.14 -16.60 7.70
C ARG A 27 14.56 -17.11 7.42
N PRO A 28 15.51 -16.25 7.01
CA PRO A 28 16.89 -16.67 6.79
C PRO A 28 17.54 -17.10 8.10
N GLN A 29 18.15 -18.28 8.12
CA GLN A 29 18.88 -18.85 9.26
C GLN A 29 20.39 -18.90 9.02
N THR A 30 20.84 -18.72 7.76
CA THR A 30 22.25 -18.70 7.36
C THR A 30 22.58 -17.43 6.60
N GLU A 31 23.87 -17.04 6.58
CA GLU A 31 24.33 -15.88 5.81
C GLU A 31 24.07 -16.04 4.31
N ALA A 32 24.23 -17.25 3.77
CA ALA A 32 23.91 -17.54 2.38
C ALA A 32 22.45 -17.20 2.05
N GLN A 33 21.51 -17.62 2.90
CA GLN A 33 20.09 -17.30 2.74
C GLN A 33 19.82 -15.79 2.82
N LEU A 34 20.42 -15.11 3.80
CA LEU A 34 20.25 -13.67 3.98
C LEU A 34 20.82 -12.89 2.78
N ASN A 35 22.00 -13.27 2.30
CA ASN A 35 22.64 -12.63 1.15
C ASN A 35 21.84 -12.87 -0.14
N THR A 36 21.30 -14.07 -0.35
CA THR A 36 20.38 -14.35 -1.46
C THR A 36 19.15 -13.44 -1.40
N LEU A 37 18.54 -13.26 -0.24
CA LEU A 37 17.40 -12.34 -0.10
C LEU A 37 17.78 -10.88 -0.34
N LYS A 38 18.96 -10.44 0.13
CA LYS A 38 19.46 -9.09 -0.14
C LYS A 38 19.70 -8.86 -1.64
N LEU A 39 20.20 -9.86 -2.38
CA LEU A 39 20.35 -9.75 -3.83
C LEU A 39 18.99 -9.60 -4.55
N LEU A 40 17.90 -10.14 -4.00
CA LEU A 40 16.56 -9.91 -4.55
C LEU A 40 16.06 -8.47 -4.33
N THR A 41 16.63 -7.73 -3.39
CA THR A 41 16.28 -6.31 -3.17
C THR A 41 16.90 -5.36 -4.19
N THR A 42 17.86 -5.83 -5.00
CA THR A 42 18.55 -4.97 -5.98
C THR A 42 17.68 -4.74 -7.20
N GLN A 43 17.61 -3.50 -7.67
CA GLN A 43 16.80 -3.15 -8.86
C GLN A 43 17.38 -3.72 -10.17
N GLU A 44 18.62 -4.21 -10.14
CA GLU A 44 19.34 -4.75 -11.31
C GLU A 44 18.76 -6.07 -11.83
N ASN A 45 17.98 -6.77 -11.02
CA ASN A 45 17.45 -8.09 -11.39
C ASN A 45 16.20 -8.04 -12.30
N ASN A 46 15.65 -6.84 -12.57
CA ASN A 46 14.39 -6.65 -13.32
C ASN A 46 13.22 -7.50 -12.79
N LEU A 47 13.25 -7.87 -11.51
CA LEU A 47 12.18 -8.59 -10.85
C LEU A 47 11.28 -7.60 -10.14
N GLU A 48 9.98 -7.74 -10.35
CA GLU A 48 9.00 -7.01 -9.56
C GLU A 48 8.86 -7.69 -8.19
N ILE A 49 9.46 -7.08 -7.17
CA ILE A 49 9.41 -7.53 -5.78
C ILE A 49 9.17 -6.32 -4.87
N ASP A 50 8.10 -6.38 -4.09
CA ASP A 50 7.76 -5.36 -3.10
C ASP A 50 7.95 -5.90 -1.68
N PHE A 51 9.02 -5.47 -1.00
CA PHE A 51 9.34 -5.93 0.35
C PHE A 51 8.54 -5.16 1.41
N TRP A 52 7.58 -5.84 2.04
CA TRP A 52 6.84 -5.32 3.20
C TRP A 52 7.70 -5.36 4.47
N ILE A 53 8.49 -6.42 4.63
CA ILE A 53 9.49 -6.56 5.69
C ILE A 53 10.82 -6.95 5.03
N PRO A 54 11.76 -6.00 4.88
CA PRO A 54 13.02 -6.28 4.19
C PRO A 54 13.98 -7.21 4.96
N PRO A 55 14.87 -7.93 4.26
CA PRO A 55 15.79 -8.90 4.85
C PRO A 55 17.05 -8.25 5.45
N TYR A 56 16.95 -7.69 6.65
CA TYR A 56 18.10 -7.06 7.33
C TYR A 56 18.92 -8.02 8.19
N TYR A 57 18.27 -8.97 8.86
CA TYR A 57 18.89 -9.78 9.92
C TYR A 57 18.59 -11.27 9.78
N LEU A 58 19.51 -12.10 10.27
CA LEU A 58 19.27 -13.53 10.49
C LEU A 58 18.16 -13.73 11.52
N ASN A 59 17.44 -14.84 11.39
CA ASN A 59 16.38 -15.28 12.30
C ASN A 59 15.23 -14.28 12.48
N ARG A 60 15.09 -13.31 11.57
CA ARG A 60 13.93 -12.42 11.48
C ARG A 60 13.12 -12.78 10.24
N THR A 61 11.82 -12.54 10.30
CA THR A 61 10.95 -12.74 9.14
C THR A 61 11.25 -11.69 8.08
N CYS A 62 11.15 -12.11 6.83
CA CYS A 62 11.16 -11.25 5.66
C CYS A 62 9.87 -11.55 4.90
N GLU A 63 9.15 -10.50 4.52
CA GLU A 63 7.86 -10.58 3.86
C GLU A 63 7.87 -9.71 2.62
N PHE A 64 7.42 -10.29 1.51
CA PHE A 64 7.47 -9.61 0.23
C PHE A 64 6.37 -10.11 -0.70
N LEU A 65 5.86 -9.16 -1.48
CA LEU A 65 4.81 -9.34 -2.46
C LEU A 65 5.45 -9.49 -3.84
N VAL A 66 5.05 -10.51 -4.57
CA VAL A 66 5.55 -10.79 -5.93
C VAL A 66 4.42 -11.24 -6.84
N PRO A 67 4.44 -10.89 -8.13
CA PRO A 67 3.56 -11.52 -9.09
C PRO A 67 3.95 -12.99 -9.30
N LEU A 68 3.01 -13.79 -9.82
CA LEU A 68 3.19 -15.24 -9.99
C LEU A 68 4.42 -15.59 -10.85
N GLU A 69 4.68 -14.84 -11.93
CA GLU A 69 5.82 -15.05 -12.80
C GLU A 69 7.16 -14.81 -12.08
N THR A 70 7.23 -13.83 -11.19
CA THR A 70 8.42 -13.59 -10.37
C THR A 70 8.58 -14.71 -9.35
N TYR A 71 7.49 -15.16 -8.71
CA TYR A 71 7.53 -16.29 -7.79
C TYR A 71 8.09 -17.56 -8.45
N ILE A 72 7.65 -17.89 -9.66
CA ILE A 72 8.14 -19.06 -10.41
C ILE A 72 9.66 -18.97 -10.65
N LYS A 73 10.19 -17.77 -10.95
CA LYS A 73 11.62 -17.54 -11.18
C LYS A 73 12.45 -17.66 -9.91
N ILE A 74 11.99 -17.09 -8.79
CA ILE A 74 12.78 -17.01 -7.56
C ILE A 74 12.67 -18.26 -6.68
N ARG A 75 11.53 -18.98 -6.72
CA ARG A 75 11.31 -20.19 -5.91
C ARG A 75 12.45 -21.21 -6.00
N PRO A 76 13.00 -21.58 -7.18
CA PRO A 76 14.13 -22.51 -7.25
C PRO A 76 15.41 -21.94 -6.63
N ILE A 77 15.64 -20.62 -6.72
CA ILE A 77 16.80 -19.94 -6.11
C ILE A 77 16.70 -20.02 -4.59
N LEU A 78 15.53 -19.70 -4.03
CA LEU A 78 15.28 -19.78 -2.59
C LEU A 78 15.41 -21.23 -2.08
N ALA A 79 14.89 -22.19 -2.83
CA ALA A 79 15.03 -23.62 -2.51
C ALA A 79 16.49 -24.09 -2.58
N GLY A 80 17.28 -23.58 -3.53
CA GLY A 80 18.70 -23.93 -3.70
C GLY A 80 19.58 -23.58 -2.50
N VAL A 81 19.21 -22.53 -1.73
CA VAL A 81 19.87 -22.16 -0.47
C VAL A 81 19.16 -22.74 0.77
N GLY A 82 18.21 -23.65 0.57
CA GLY A 82 17.44 -24.30 1.64
C GLY A 82 16.49 -23.35 2.38
N LEU A 83 16.10 -22.23 1.78
CA LEU A 83 15.17 -21.29 2.40
C LEU A 83 13.73 -21.81 2.24
N LYS A 84 13.05 -22.02 3.37
CA LYS A 84 11.63 -22.39 3.39
C LYS A 84 10.78 -21.16 3.12
N VAL A 85 9.85 -21.29 2.17
CA VAL A 85 8.90 -20.25 1.80
C VAL A 85 7.51 -20.63 2.30
N GLU A 86 6.93 -19.75 3.10
CA GLU A 86 5.51 -19.78 3.49
C GLU A 86 4.76 -18.80 2.59
N ILE A 87 3.63 -19.24 2.01
CA ILE A 87 2.78 -18.36 1.21
C ILE A 87 1.64 -17.87 2.11
N LEU A 88 1.67 -16.59 2.48
CA LEU A 88 0.64 -15.97 3.33
C LEU A 88 -0.64 -15.66 2.56
N SER A 89 -0.52 -15.36 1.25
CA SER A 89 -1.64 -15.19 0.34
C SER A 89 -1.26 -15.62 -1.06
N HIS A 90 -2.15 -16.34 -1.74
CA HIS A 90 -2.02 -16.69 -3.16
C HIS A 90 -2.59 -15.63 -4.09
N ASP A 91 -3.35 -14.68 -3.56
CA ASP A 91 -3.98 -13.64 -4.35
C ASP A 91 -4.34 -12.47 -3.44
N ILE A 92 -3.42 -11.52 -3.30
CA ILE A 92 -3.64 -10.33 -2.45
C ILE A 92 -4.79 -9.47 -2.97
N GLN A 93 -5.16 -9.59 -4.25
CA GLN A 93 -6.30 -8.87 -4.81
C GLN A 93 -7.60 -9.19 -4.07
N LYS A 94 -7.77 -10.43 -3.58
CA LYS A 94 -8.95 -10.80 -2.78
C LYS A 94 -9.06 -10.01 -1.48
N ALA A 95 -7.93 -9.73 -0.84
CA ALA A 95 -7.90 -8.90 0.38
C ALA A 95 -8.24 -7.44 0.04
N ILE A 96 -7.70 -6.92 -1.07
CA ILE A 96 -8.01 -5.57 -1.58
C ILE A 96 -9.50 -5.46 -1.94
N ASP A 97 -10.07 -6.45 -2.60
CA ASP A 97 -11.48 -6.45 -3.00
C ASP A 97 -12.41 -6.57 -1.79
N ALA A 98 -12.01 -7.36 -0.78
CA ALA A 98 -12.72 -7.45 0.49
C ALA A 98 -12.69 -6.11 1.26
N GLU A 99 -11.58 -5.37 1.22
CA GLU A 99 -11.48 -4.02 1.79
C GLU A 99 -12.37 -3.02 1.04
N ARG A 100 -12.36 -3.08 -0.31
CA ARG A 100 -13.14 -2.19 -1.18
C ARG A 100 -14.64 -2.43 -1.09
N THR A 101 -15.06 -3.65 -0.74
CA THR A 101 -16.47 -3.98 -0.54
C THR A 101 -16.95 -3.16 0.65
N PRO A 102 -17.81 -2.14 0.45
CA PRO A 102 -18.24 -1.30 1.53
C PRO A 102 -19.01 -2.20 2.49
N ALA A 103 -18.46 -2.45 3.66
CA ALA A 103 -19.26 -2.89 4.79
C ALA A 103 -20.20 -1.73 5.15
N GLY A 104 -21.32 -1.62 4.41
CA GLY A 104 -22.52 -0.91 4.81
C GLY A 104 -22.47 0.62 5.02
N ASN A 105 -21.41 1.34 4.63
CA ASN A 105 -21.32 2.78 4.95
C ASN A 105 -21.51 3.67 3.72
N SER A 106 -22.66 3.55 3.07
CA SER A 106 -23.27 4.69 2.40
C SER A 106 -23.83 5.63 3.47
N THR A 107 -23.00 6.45 4.08
CA THR A 107 -23.47 7.68 4.73
C THR A 107 -22.89 8.88 4.00
N GLN A 108 -23.24 8.94 2.70
CA GLN A 108 -23.54 10.20 2.05
C GLN A 108 -24.56 10.92 2.95
N TYR A 109 -24.08 11.78 3.87
CA TYR A 109 -24.85 12.65 4.78
C TYR A 109 -25.47 12.04 6.06
N GLY A 110 -24.79 11.15 6.79
CA GLY A 110 -25.29 10.63 8.08
C GLY A 110 -24.19 10.39 9.13
N TYR A 111 -24.38 10.92 10.33
CA TYR A 111 -23.43 11.12 11.45
C TYR A 111 -22.84 9.89 12.15
N GLN A 112 -22.80 8.70 11.55
CA GLN A 112 -22.21 7.53 12.20
C GLN A 112 -20.83 7.24 11.63
N LEU A 113 -19.80 7.82 12.26
CA LEU A 113 -18.44 7.35 12.06
C LEU A 113 -18.41 5.89 12.48
N ASN A 114 -18.20 5.00 11.52
CA ASN A 114 -17.85 3.63 11.81
C ASN A 114 -16.33 3.58 11.98
N PRO A 115 -15.80 3.47 13.21
CA PRO A 115 -14.35 3.44 13.43
C PRO A 115 -13.70 2.17 12.83
N ASN A 116 -14.50 1.20 12.39
CA ASN A 116 -14.03 -0.06 11.82
C ASN A 116 -13.93 -0.03 10.29
N THR A 117 -14.09 1.15 9.65
CA THR A 117 -13.92 1.29 8.19
C THR A 117 -12.90 2.34 7.83
N PHE A 118 -12.09 2.05 6.82
CA PHE A 118 -11.17 3.02 6.24
C PHE A 118 -11.94 4.15 5.52
N MET A 119 -11.35 5.35 5.51
CA MET A 119 -11.92 6.55 4.90
C MET A 119 -10.98 7.13 3.87
N LYS A 120 -11.54 7.81 2.86
CA LYS A 120 -10.76 8.62 1.92
C LYS A 120 -10.19 9.84 2.62
N TYR A 121 -9.07 10.34 2.11
CA TYR A 121 -8.44 11.57 2.60
C TYR A 121 -9.42 12.75 2.69
N SER A 122 -10.25 12.99 1.67
CA SER A 122 -11.22 14.09 1.66
C SER A 122 -12.27 13.98 2.77
N GLU A 123 -12.70 12.75 3.09
CA GLU A 123 -13.66 12.48 4.15
C GLU A 123 -13.05 12.75 5.52
N ILE A 124 -11.78 12.33 5.71
CA ILE A 124 -11.00 12.64 6.90
C ILE A 124 -10.87 14.16 7.08
N VAL A 125 -10.51 14.91 6.03
CA VAL A 125 -10.38 16.38 6.12
C VAL A 125 -11.70 17.06 6.49
N VAL A 126 -12.83 16.62 5.91
CA VAL A 126 -14.16 17.13 6.27
C VAL A 126 -14.47 16.84 7.73
N LEU A 127 -14.16 15.64 8.21
CA LEU A 127 -14.32 15.26 9.60
C LEU A 127 -13.50 16.15 10.54
N LEU A 128 -12.21 16.35 10.22
CA LEU A 128 -11.32 17.19 11.03
C LEU A 128 -11.84 18.63 11.14
N LYS A 129 -12.23 19.26 10.02
CA LYS A 129 -12.77 20.62 10.00
C LYS A 129 -14.07 20.75 10.79
N ARG A 130 -14.96 19.75 10.68
CA ARG A 130 -16.21 19.73 11.46
C ARG A 130 -15.93 19.58 12.95
N TYR A 131 -15.00 18.69 13.32
CA TYR A 131 -14.68 18.46 14.72
C TYR A 131 -14.14 19.72 15.39
N THR A 132 -13.20 20.44 14.76
CA THR A 132 -12.64 21.67 15.34
C THR A 132 -13.63 22.84 15.35
N ALA A 133 -14.56 22.92 14.40
CA ALA A 133 -15.63 23.93 14.43
C ALA A 133 -16.57 23.79 15.65
N GLY A 134 -16.71 22.58 16.20
CA GLY A 134 -17.57 22.30 17.36
C GLY A 134 -16.85 22.36 18.72
N HIS A 135 -15.52 22.50 18.76
CA HIS A 135 -14.74 22.35 19.99
C HIS A 135 -13.70 23.45 20.14
N SER A 136 -13.94 24.41 21.04
CA SER A 136 -13.08 25.59 21.24
C SER A 136 -11.67 25.29 21.76
N HIS A 137 -11.46 24.14 22.40
CA HIS A 137 -10.17 23.66 22.89
C HIS A 137 -9.36 22.91 21.81
N VAL A 138 -9.84 22.88 20.56
CA VAL A 138 -9.18 22.18 19.46
C VAL A 138 -9.12 23.09 18.24
N SER A 139 -7.95 23.17 17.61
CA SER A 139 -7.76 23.95 16.38
C SER A 139 -7.13 23.08 15.29
N LEU A 140 -7.50 23.37 14.05
CA LEU A 140 -6.90 22.74 12.86
C LEU A 140 -5.81 23.66 12.32
N VAL A 141 -4.58 23.17 12.27
CA VAL A 141 -3.41 23.93 11.80
C VAL A 141 -2.87 23.27 10.53
N SER A 142 -2.44 24.06 9.55
CA SER A 142 -1.69 23.56 8.39
C SER A 142 -0.19 23.79 8.58
N TYR A 143 0.61 22.77 8.25
CA TYR A 143 2.08 22.82 8.27
C TYR A 143 2.70 22.88 6.88
N GLY A 144 1.92 23.22 5.86
CA GLY A 144 2.36 23.33 4.47
C GLY A 144 1.63 22.35 3.57
N THR A 145 2.23 22.06 2.41
CA THR A 145 1.60 21.23 1.38
C THR A 145 2.46 20.02 1.01
N THR A 146 1.80 18.95 0.57
CA THR A 146 2.45 17.80 -0.05
C THR A 146 2.99 18.16 -1.44
N TYR A 147 3.75 17.24 -2.03
CA TYR A 147 4.22 17.37 -3.41
C TYR A 147 3.08 17.66 -4.41
N GLU A 148 1.95 16.95 -4.27
CA GLU A 148 0.74 17.13 -5.08
C GLU A 148 -0.15 18.30 -4.60
N GLN A 149 0.40 19.23 -3.82
CA GLN A 149 -0.27 20.44 -3.34
C GLN A 149 -1.51 20.18 -2.46
N ARG A 150 -1.49 19.10 -1.64
CA ARG A 150 -2.52 18.88 -0.61
C ARG A 150 -2.06 19.44 0.73
N GLU A 151 -2.94 20.12 1.46
CA GLU A 151 -2.66 20.64 2.80
C GLU A 151 -2.27 19.53 3.79
N ILE A 152 -1.24 19.77 4.61
CA ILE A 152 -0.82 18.87 5.69
C ILE A 152 -1.42 19.40 6.99
N TYR A 153 -2.54 18.80 7.40
CA TYR A 153 -3.27 19.20 8.59
C TYR A 153 -2.75 18.52 9.87
N ALA A 154 -2.77 19.27 10.97
CA ALA A 154 -2.62 18.77 12.32
C ALA A 154 -3.74 19.28 13.22
N ILE A 155 -4.13 18.45 14.19
CA ILE A 155 -4.97 18.88 15.31
C ILE A 155 -4.08 19.38 16.43
N LYS A 156 -4.32 20.61 16.88
CA LYS A 156 -3.74 21.16 18.10
C LYS A 156 -4.81 21.19 19.20
N VAL A 157 -4.52 20.56 20.34
CA VAL A 157 -5.32 20.64 21.56
C VAL A 157 -4.77 21.77 22.42
N CYS A 158 -5.64 22.67 22.88
CA CYS A 158 -5.31 23.90 23.60
C CYS A 158 -5.93 23.91 24.99
#